data_AF-A0A9E5QXZ0-F1
#
_entry.id   AF-A0A9E5QXZ0-F1
#
_cell.length_a   1.000
_cell.length_b   1.000
_cell.length_c   1.000
_cell.angle_alpha   90.00
_cell.angle_beta   90.00
_cell.angle_gamma   90.00
#
_symmetry.space_group_name_H-M   'P 1'
#
loop_
_entity.id
_entity.type
_entity.pdbx_description
1 polymer ?
#
loop_
_entity_poly.entity_id
_entity_poly.type
_entity_poly.pdbx_seq_one_letter_code
_entity_poly.pdbx_strand_id
1 'polypeptide(L)' 'LRGDLRHNIEQDWLGAEFVKSQGVFEYKAIAALKAKLFSSNPEDVHARIWGLVVFQQWWKKWH' A
#
# COMPACT_ATOMS: atom_id res chain seq x y z
N LEU A 1 -17.16 -2.45 5.85
CA LEU A 1 -16.52 -3.41 4.90
C LEU A 1 -15.65 -2.74 3.83
N ARG A 2 -16.18 -1.98 2.85
CA ARG A 2 -15.30 -1.30 1.85
C ARG A 2 -14.46 -0.15 2.44
N GLY A 3 -14.99 0.58 3.43
CA GLY A 3 -14.28 1.67 4.10
C GLY A 3 -13.06 1.17 4.91
N ASP A 4 -13.23 0.06 5.62
CA ASP A 4 -12.19 -0.51 6.49
C ASP A 4 -10.99 -1.00 5.67
N LEU A 5 -11.25 -1.67 4.55
CA LEU A 5 -10.18 -2.13 3.66
C LEU A 5 -9.37 -0.97 3.08
N ARG A 6 -10.05 0.12 2.69
CA ARG A 6 -9.40 1.33 2.18
C ARG A 6 -8.53 1.97 3.25
N HIS A 7 -9.06 2.11 4.47
CA HIS A 7 -8.31 2.68 5.60
C HIS A 7 -7.04 1.88 5.88
N ASN A 8 -7.14 0.55 5.95
CA ASN A 8 -6.00 -0.33 6.21
C ASN A 8 -4.93 -0.23 5.12
N ILE A 9 -5.33 -0.13 3.84
CA ILE A 9 -4.39 0.07 2.73
C ILE A 9 -3.71 1.44 2.85
N GLU A 10 -4.47 2.51 3.05
CA GLU A 10 -3.94 3.88 3.02
C GLU A 10 -3.06 4.23 4.23
N GLN A 11 -3.41 3.71 5.42
CA GLN A 11 -2.82 4.09 6.70
C GLN A 11 -1.95 2.98 7.29
N ASP A 12 -2.47 1.75 7.44
CA ASP A 12 -1.80 0.70 8.21
C ASP A 12 -0.73 -0.08 7.44
N TRP A 13 -0.93 -0.26 6.13
CA TRP A 13 -0.03 -1.05 5.29
C TRP A 13 0.86 -0.17 4.41
N LEU A 14 0.30 0.88 3.82
CA LEU A 14 1.03 1.75 2.89
C LEU A 14 1.10 3.20 3.39
N GLY A 15 1.06 3.39 4.70
CA GLY A 15 1.24 4.67 5.37
C GLY A 15 2.65 5.22 5.20
N ALA A 16 2.78 6.55 5.17
CA ALA A 16 4.06 7.21 4.90
C ALA A 16 5.13 6.89 5.94
N GLU A 17 4.77 6.91 7.21
CA GLU A 17 5.67 6.64 8.33
C GLU A 17 6.19 5.20 8.28
N PHE A 18 5.27 4.23 8.15
CA PHE A 18 5.60 2.82 8.11
C PHE A 18 6.47 2.46 6.90
N VAL A 19 6.11 2.93 5.70
CA VAL A 19 6.91 2.65 4.50
C VAL A 19 8.30 3.29 4.56
N LYS A 20 8.41 4.51 5.10
CA LYS A 20 9.70 5.19 5.22
C LYS A 20 10.58 4.56 6.30
N SER A 21 10.02 4.12 7.42
CA SER A 21 10.77 3.50 8.51
C SER A 21 11.39 2.16 8.10
N GLN A 22 10.79 1.45 7.14
CA GLN A 22 11.34 0.23 6.56
C GLN A 22 12.62 0.47 5.76
N GLY A 23 12.76 1.63 5.11
CA GLY A 23 13.89 1.92 4.21
C GLY A 23 13.96 1.04 2.95
N VAL A 24 12.91 0.27 2.65
CA VAL A 24 12.86 -0.66 1.50
C VAL A 24 12.22 -0.04 0.26
N PHE A 25 11.20 0.82 0.44
CA PHE A 25 10.45 1.41 -0.65
C PHE A 25 10.43 2.93 -0.61
N GLU A 26 10.41 3.53 -1.80
CA GLU A 26 10.19 4.95 -1.98
C GLU A 26 8.71 5.31 -1.81
N TYR A 27 8.38 6.04 -0.74
CA TYR A 27 6.99 6.40 -0.44
C TYR A 27 6.30 7.17 -1.58
N LYS A 28 7.05 7.97 -2.36
CA LYS A 28 6.50 8.72 -3.50
C LYS A 28 5.88 7.78 -4.55
N ALA A 29 6.52 6.63 -4.82
CA ALA A 29 5.99 5.63 -5.74
C ALA A 29 4.73 4.96 -5.17
N ILE A 30 4.76 4.61 -3.87
CA ILE A 30 3.60 4.05 -3.17
C ILE A 30 2.40 5.02 -3.21
N ALA A 31 2.63 6.31 -2.96
CA ALA A 31 1.59 7.34 -3.01
C ALA A 31 0.95 7.45 -4.41
N ALA A 32 1.75 7.38 -5.48
CA ALA A 32 1.24 7.38 -6.85
C ALA A 32 0.36 6.15 -7.15
N LEU A 33 0.76 4.96 -6.67
CA LEU A 33 -0.03 3.74 -6.81
C LEU A 33 -1.35 3.82 -6.03
N LYS A 34 -1.33 4.37 -4.81
CA LYS A 34 -2.55 4.62 -4.02
C LYS A 34 -3.50 5.56 -4.75
N ALA A 35 -3.00 6.65 -5.32
CA ALA A 35 -3.83 7.59 -6.07
C ALA A 35 -4.48 6.92 -7.30
N LYS A 36 -3.72 6.09 -8.04
CA LYS A 36 -4.24 5.35 -9.20
C LYS A 36 -5.27 4.28 -8.80
N LEU A 37 -5.10 3.62 -7.64
CA LEU A 37 -6.03 2.61 -7.13
C LEU A 37 -7.47 3.11 -6.98
N PHE A 38 -7.64 4.37 -6.62
CA PHE A 38 -8.95 5.00 -6.42
C PHE A 38 -9.39 5.89 -7.59
N SER A 39 -8.65 5.87 -8.69
CA SER A 39 -9.02 6.57 -9.91
C SER A 39 -10.12 5.83 -10.68
N SER A 40 -10.73 6.49 -11.66
CA SER A 40 -11.77 5.91 -12.50
C SER A 40 -11.28 4.75 -13.39
N ASN A 41 -9.97 4.67 -13.68
CA ASN A 41 -9.35 3.57 -14.41
C ASN A 41 -8.07 3.08 -13.71
N PRO A 42 -8.19 2.15 -12.74
CA PRO A 42 -7.06 1.65 -11.98
C PRO A 42 -6.14 0.69 -12.75
N GLU A 43 -6.52 0.23 -13.94
CA GLU A 43 -5.74 -0.72 -14.75
C GLU A 43 -5.21 -1.92 -13.92
N ASP A 44 -3.91 -2.22 -14.03
CA ASP A 44 -3.21 -3.29 -13.31
C ASP A 44 -2.82 -2.92 -11.87
N VAL A 45 -3.15 -1.72 -11.40
CA VAL A 45 -2.66 -1.21 -10.11
C VAL A 45 -3.20 -2.02 -8.93
N HIS A 46 -4.35 -2.67 -9.08
CA HIS A 46 -4.90 -3.59 -8.08
C HIS A 46 -3.93 -4.73 -7.75
N ALA A 47 -3.32 -5.34 -8.78
CA ALA A 47 -2.37 -6.45 -8.60
C ALA A 47 -1.09 -5.96 -7.90
N ARG A 48 -0.60 -4.78 -8.28
CA ARG A 48 0.59 -4.15 -7.66
C ARG A 48 0.36 -3.84 -6.19
N ILE A 49 -0.78 -3.25 -5.85
CA ILE A 49 -1.16 -2.95 -4.46
C ILE A 49 -1.28 -4.25 -3.66
N TRP A 50 -1.88 -5.30 -4.22
CA TRP A 50 -1.99 -6.57 -3.52
C TRP A 50 -0.61 -7.19 -3.20
N GLY A 51 0.31 -7.16 -4.16
CA GLY A 51 1.69 -7.61 -3.94
C GLY A 51 2.38 -6.85 -2.82
N LEU A 52 2.17 -5.53 -2.76
CA LEU A 52 2.65 -4.70 -1.66
C LEU A 52 2.01 -5.10 -0.34
N VAL A 53 0.69 -5.27 -0.28
CA VAL A 53 -0.01 -5.68 0.96
C VAL A 53 0.54 -7.01 1.49
N VAL A 54 0.77 -8.00 0.63
CA VAL A 54 1.38 -9.27 1.07
C VAL A 54 2.80 -9.09 1.56
N PHE A 55 3.61 -8.26 0.90
CA PHE A 55 4.91 -7.90 1.42
C PHE A 55 4.80 -7.27 2.82
N GLN A 56 3.85 -6.35 3.02
CA GLN A 56 3.66 -5.69 4.32
C GLN A 56 3.25 -6.68 5.42
N GLN A 57 2.41 -7.66 5.10
CA GLN A 57 2.04 -8.74 6.03
C GLN A 57 3.24 -9.63 6.38
N TRP A 58 4.07 -9.97 5.39
CA TRP A 58 5.30 -10.70 5.63
C TRP A 58 6.27 -9.88 6.49
N TRP A 59 6.48 -8.60 6.17
CA TRP A 59 7.35 -7.71 6.93
C TRP A 59 6.94 -7.65 8.41
N LYS A 60 5.67 -7.32 8.70
CA LYS A 60 5.15 -7.24 10.07
C LYS A 60 5.31 -8.53 10.88
N LYS A 61 5.40 -9.68 10.21
CA LYS A 61 5.55 -10.98 10.87
C LYS A 61 7.00 -11.31 11.23
N TRP A 62 7.97 -10.80 10.47
CA TRP A 62 9.36 -11.25 10.53
C TRP A 62 10.38 -10.14 10.82
N HIS A 63 9.97 -8.87 10.75
CA HIS A 63 10.77 -7.66 11.02
C HIS A 63 9.99 -6.71 11.92
#